data_AF-A0A257Q8E1-F1
#
_entry.id   AF-A0A257Q8E1-F1
#
_cell.length_a   1.000
_cell.length_b   1.000
_cell.length_c   1.000
_cell.angle_alpha   90.00
_cell.angle_beta   90.00
_cell.angle_gamma   90.00
#
_symmetry.space_group_name_H-M   'P 1'
#
loop_
_entity.id
_entity.type
_entity.pdbx_description
1 polymer ?
#
loop_
_entity_poly.entity_id
_entity_poly.type
_entity_poly.pdbx_seq_one_letter_code
_entity_poly.pdbx_strand_id
1 'polypeptide(L)' 'MRILCLLLLLAGCAASPPITRIVTLTPPIPASLLHCAAAPDVPDATSQMVVARYIVALWQAGQDCRVHVAAIAQVAAK' A
#
# COMPACT_ATOMS: atom_id res chain seq x y z
N MET A 1 -10.99 56.93 6.42
CA MET A 1 -10.59 56.49 5.06
C MET A 1 -9.39 55.53 5.03
N ARG A 2 -8.31 55.73 5.80
CA ARG A 2 -7.13 54.80 5.82
C ARG A 2 -7.43 53.34 6.19
N ILE A 3 -8.32 53.12 7.16
CA ILE A 3 -8.69 51.76 7.65
C ILE A 3 -9.46 50.97 6.59
N LEU A 4 -10.31 51.64 5.81
CA LEU A 4 -11.09 51.01 4.73
C LEU A 4 -10.18 50.50 3.61
N CYS A 5 -9.17 51.28 3.23
CA CYS A 5 -8.13 50.84 2.28
C CYS A 5 -7.39 49.60 2.81
N LEU A 6 -7.02 49.58 4.10
CA LEU A 6 -6.32 48.44 4.69
C LEU A 6 -7.15 47.16 4.59
N LEU A 7 -8.45 47.23 4.89
CA LEU A 7 -9.37 46.08 4.81
C LEU A 7 -9.52 45.54 3.38
N LEU A 8 -9.53 46.42 2.37
CA LEU A 8 -9.58 46.03 0.96
C LEU A 8 -8.32 45.30 0.49
N LEU A 9 -7.13 45.67 1.01
CA LEU A 9 -5.88 44.98 0.67
C LEU A 9 -5.77 43.58 1.30
N LEU A 10 -6.35 43.36 2.48
CA LEU A 10 -6.31 42.04 3.14
C LEU A 10 -7.25 41.01 2.49
N ALA A 11 -8.31 41.46 1.80
CA ALA A 11 -9.27 40.56 1.15
C ALA A 11 -8.69 39.82 -0.08
N GLY A 12 -7.64 40.37 -0.71
CA GLY A 12 -7.01 39.76 -1.88
C GLY A 12 -6.19 38.50 -1.58
N CYS A 13 -5.63 38.38 -0.37
CA CYS A 13 -4.82 37.22 0.03
C CYS A 13 -5.64 35.97 0.37
N ALA A 14 -6.95 36.11 0.60
CA ALA A 14 -7.83 34.97 0.89
C ALA A 14 -8.38 34.30 -0.39
N ALA A 15 -8.13 34.87 -1.57
CA ALA A 15 -8.61 34.33 -2.83
C ALA A 15 -7.74 33.15 -3.28
N SER A 16 -8.15 31.93 -2.96
CA SER A 16 -7.54 30.72 -3.54
C SER A 16 -7.94 30.58 -5.01
N PRO A 17 -7.01 30.25 -5.91
CA PRO A 17 -7.33 30.03 -7.32
C PRO A 17 -8.32 28.87 -7.48
N PRO A 18 -9.25 28.93 -8.47
CA PRO A 18 -10.20 27.85 -8.68
C PRO A 18 -9.48 26.58 -9.13
N ILE A 19 -9.84 25.44 -8.55
CA ILE A 19 -9.38 24.12 -9.02
C ILE A 19 -9.96 23.90 -10.42
N THR A 20 -9.12 23.92 -11.45
CA THR A 20 -9.55 23.88 -12.85
C THR A 20 -9.77 22.46 -13.38
N ARG A 21 -9.15 21.45 -12.75
CA ARG A 21 -9.31 20.04 -13.13
C ARG A 21 -8.88 19.14 -11.98
N ILE A 22 -9.72 18.16 -11.65
CA ILE A 22 -9.36 17.03 -10.79
C ILE A 22 -9.16 15.83 -11.72
N VAL A 23 -7.95 15.26 -11.72
CA VAL A 23 -7.66 14.00 -12.42
C VAL A 23 -7.40 12.95 -11.38
N THR A 24 -8.24 11.92 -11.36
CA THR A 24 -7.99 10.73 -10.55
C THR A 24 -7.15 9.77 -11.39
N LEU A 25 -5.94 9.48 -10.93
CA LEU A 25 -5.07 8.48 -11.54
C LEU A 25 -5.18 7.19 -10.73
N THR A 26 -5.57 6.10 -11.38
CA THR A 26 -5.53 4.76 -10.79
C THR A 26 -4.29 4.05 -11.33
N PRO A 27 -3.17 4.02 -10.59
CA PRO A 27 -1.97 3.34 -11.05
C PRO A 27 -2.25 1.83 -11.18
N PRO A 28 -1.79 1.17 -12.26
CA PRO A 28 -1.95 -0.27 -12.41
C PRO A 28 -1.15 -1.00 -11.33
N ILE A 29 -1.76 -2.02 -10.73
CA ILE A 29 -1.09 -2.87 -9.74
C ILE A 29 -0.15 -3.82 -10.49
N PRO A 30 1.18 -3.79 -10.24
CA PRO A 30 2.10 -4.67 -10.91
C PRO A 30 1.83 -6.12 -10.52
N ALA A 31 1.77 -7.01 -11.52
CA ALA A 31 1.44 -8.42 -11.31
C ALA A 31 2.39 -9.12 -10.33
N SER A 32 3.65 -8.69 -10.24
CA SER A 32 4.63 -9.23 -9.28
C SER A 32 4.18 -9.13 -7.82
N LEU A 33 3.36 -8.13 -7.47
CA LEU A 33 2.81 -7.99 -6.12
C LEU A 33 1.65 -8.95 -5.86
N LEU A 34 1.04 -9.51 -6.90
CA LEU A 34 -0.02 -10.52 -6.81
C LEU A 34 0.53 -11.94 -6.72
N HIS A 35 1.85 -12.12 -6.73
CA HIS A 35 2.48 -13.42 -6.62
C HIS A 35 3.01 -13.63 -5.20
N CYS A 36 2.76 -14.83 -4.68
CA CYS A 36 3.29 -15.25 -3.40
C CYS A 36 4.63 -15.97 -3.58
N ALA A 37 5.44 -15.97 -2.52
CA ALA A 37 6.61 -16.84 -2.44
C ALA A 37 6.18 -18.30 -2.65
N ALA A 38 6.99 -19.05 -3.38
CA ALA A 38 6.75 -20.48 -3.56
C ALA A 38 6.80 -21.20 -2.21
N ALA A 39 5.97 -22.24 -2.07
CA ALA A 39 6.09 -23.13 -0.93
C ALA A 39 7.47 -23.80 -0.94
N PRO A 40 8.13 -23.98 0.23
CA PRO A 40 9.39 -24.71 0.29
C PRO A 40 9.17 -26.17 -0.11
N ASP A 41 10.18 -26.77 -0.75
CA ASP A 41 10.15 -28.19 -1.08
C ASP A 41 10.11 -29.05 0.19
N VAL A 42 9.37 -30.17 0.12
CA VAL A 42 9.28 -31.13 1.22
C VAL A 42 10.64 -31.82 1.35
N PRO A 43 11.33 -31.72 2.51
CA PRO A 43 12.63 -32.34 2.67
C PRO A 43 12.52 -33.83 2.98
N ASP A 44 13.54 -34.58 2.60
CA ASP A 44 13.77 -35.92 3.15
C ASP A 44 14.16 -35.78 4.63
N ALA A 45 13.19 -36.06 5.51
CA ALA A 45 13.31 -35.82 6.93
C ALA A 45 14.18 -36.89 7.61
N THR A 46 15.46 -36.57 7.82
CA THR A 46 16.41 -37.43 8.55
C THR A 46 16.39 -37.20 10.06
N SER A 47 15.77 -36.10 10.53
CA SER A 47 15.62 -35.79 11.95
C SER A 47 14.44 -34.84 12.22
N GLN A 48 13.98 -34.81 13.47
CA GLN A 48 12.89 -33.91 13.91
C GLN A 48 13.25 -32.43 13.73
N MET A 49 14.54 -32.07 13.82
CA MET A 49 14.99 -30.70 13.55
C MET A 49 14.74 -30.28 12.10
N VAL A 50 14.88 -31.19 11.14
CA VAL A 50 14.61 -30.92 9.72
C VAL A 50 13.12 -30.63 9.51
N VAL A 51 12.25 -31.44 10.13
CA VAL A 51 10.79 -31.23 10.11
C VAL A 51 10.42 -29.89 10.74
N ALA A 52 10.98 -29.56 11.91
CA ALA A 52 10.69 -28.30 12.59
C ALA A 52 11.09 -27.08 11.74
N ARG A 53 12.25 -27.12 11.09
CA ARG A 53 12.70 -26.05 10.17
C ARG A 53 11.78 -25.92 8.96
N TYR A 54 11.36 -27.04 8.38
CA TYR A 54 10.42 -27.04 7.27
C TYR A 54 9.08 -26.42 7.63
N ILE A 55 8.51 -26.77 8.79
CA ILE A 55 7.23 -26.20 9.27
C ILE A 55 7.33 -24.68 9.44
N VAL A 56 8.43 -24.20 10.03
CA VAL A 56 8.65 -22.75 10.20
C VAL A 56 8.75 -22.06 8.84
N ALA A 57 9.55 -22.60 7.91
CA ALA A 57 9.70 -22.03 6.58
C ALA A 57 8.37 -22.00 5.80
N LEU A 58 7.60 -23.09 5.87
CA LEU A 58 6.28 -23.19 5.25
C LEU A 58 5.30 -22.16 5.82
N TRP A 59 5.31 -21.97 7.14
CA TRP A 59 4.46 -20.99 7.80
C TRP A 59 4.84 -19.56 7.39
N GLN A 60 6.13 -19.24 7.34
CA GLN A 60 6.64 -17.92 6.92
C GLN A 60 6.25 -17.59 5.48
N ALA A 61 6.48 -18.51 4.54
CA ALA A 61 6.08 -18.32 3.15
C ALA A 61 4.57 -18.09 3.00
N GLY A 62 3.76 -18.79 3.80
CA GLY A 62 2.31 -18.60 3.83
C GLY A 62 1.86 -17.28 4.46
N GLN A 63 2.58 -16.75 5.44
CA GLN A 63 2.24 -15.46 6.08
C GLN A 63 2.46 -14.29 5.13
N ASP A 64 3.59 -14.26 4.43
CA ASP A 64 3.90 -13.20 3.47
C ASP A 64 2.80 -13.10 2.40
N CYS A 65 2.33 -14.25 1.92
CA CYS A 65 1.22 -14.32 0.97
C CYS A 65 -0.07 -13.72 1.54
N ARG A 66 -0.50 -14.20 2.73
CA ARG A 66 -1.77 -13.77 3.33
C ARG A 66 -1.78 -12.30 3.70
N VAL A 67 -0.68 -11.77 4.22
CA VAL A 67 -0.59 -10.37 4.67
C VAL A 67 -0.50 -9.43 3.46
N HIS A 68 0.39 -9.69 2.50
CA HIS A 68 0.61 -8.78 1.38
C HIS A 68 -0.54 -8.80 0.38
N VAL A 69 -1.08 -9.98 0.03
CA VAL A 69 -2.21 -10.06 -0.91
C VAL A 69 -3.47 -9.45 -0.30
N ALA A 70 -3.73 -9.66 1.01
CA ALA A 70 -4.86 -9.02 1.67
C ALA A 70 -4.73 -7.49 1.68
N ALA A 71 -3.54 -6.94 1.91
CA ALA A 71 -3.31 -5.51 1.85
C ALA A 71 -3.56 -4.94 0.44
N ILE A 72 -3.11 -5.65 -0.60
CA ILE A 72 -3.35 -5.24 -2.00
C ILE A 72 -4.84 -5.31 -2.34
N ALA A 73 -5.54 -6.36 -1.91
CA ALA A 73 -6.98 -6.50 -2.15
C ALA A 73 -7.79 -5.34 -1.53
N GLN A 74 -7.40 -4.85 -0.36
CA GLN A 74 -8.04 -3.68 0.27
C GLN A 74 -7.86 -2.40 -0.54
N VAL A 75 -6.70 -2.23 -1.19
CA VAL A 75 -6.42 -1.07 -2.05
C VAL A 75 -7.12 -1.20 -3.40
N ALA A 76 -7.22 -2.42 -3.95
CA ALA A 76 -7.86 -2.69 -5.24
C ALA A 76 -9.40 -2.67 -5.20
N ALA A 77 -10.01 -2.92 -4.04
CA ALA A 77 -11.46 -2.97 -3.87
C ALA A 77 -12.12 -1.59 -3.62
N LYS A 78 -11.34 -0.51 -3.68
CA LYS A 78 -11.79 0.87 -3.44
C LYS A 78 -11.81 1.66 -4.75
#